data_AF-A0A3Q3EGP6-F1
#
_entry.id   AF-A0A3Q3EGP6-F1
#
_cell.length_a   1.000
_cell.length_b   1.000
_cell.length_c   1.000
_cell.angle_alpha   90.00
_cell.angle_beta   90.00
_cell.angle_gamma   90.00
#
_symmetry.space_group_name_H-M   'P 1'
#
loop_
_entity.id
_entity.type
_entity.pdbx_description
1 polymer ?
#
loop_
_entity_poly.entity_id
_entity_poly.type
_entity_poly.pdbx_seq_one_letter_code
_entity_poly.pdbx_strand_id
1 'polypeptide(L)'
;DSDSDSDSNSDSDSDSDSDSDSENLIYPRRAIPFHNLPNRCFSVQVFVELNELVIDRNQELQWRETARWIKFEEEVEEETERWGKPKVPSLSFRSLLELRKTMSHGAVLLDLKQGTLPGIAQQVVEQMVISDQIKAEDRANVLRALLLRHRSKHQSKEALPLCHSRSKHEEKLMEKIPERAEATVVLVGSVGFLDQPSMAFVRLQEAVLLESVLEVPVPVRFLFLLLGPPTANMDYHQIGRSISTLMSDKHFHEAAYQADDRQDLLAAINRFLDCSVVLPPSEVGDDEMLHSVARFQREMLRKREEEQSGKLQEKQNSLVPSKHGDEPLKRSGRLFGGLIKDVTRRYPQYLSDLQDALNPQCMAAIIFIYFAALSPAITFGGLLGEKTDGLIGVSELIVATSLQGIVFSVLSAQPLLIIGFSGPLLVFEEAFYTFCKDNGIEYLTGRVWIGFWLVLIVVLTVAFEGSEFRSGYNSAIGRDSNR
;
A
#
# COMPACT_ATOMS: atom_id res chain seq x y z
N ASP A 1 26.40 -73.49 22.56
CA ASP A 1 26.66 -72.73 23.79
C ASP A 1 27.89 -71.89 23.64
N SER A 2 27.76 -70.60 23.98
CA SER A 2 28.83 -69.58 24.17
C SER A 2 29.73 -69.29 22.95
N ASP A 3 30.30 -68.13 22.72
CA ASP A 3 30.15 -66.72 23.11
C ASP A 3 31.18 -65.98 22.24
N SER A 4 31.03 -64.66 22.11
CA SER A 4 32.11 -63.65 21.94
C SER A 4 33.03 -63.62 20.69
N ASP A 5 32.98 -62.45 20.06
CA ASP A 5 34.10 -61.55 19.70
C ASP A 5 34.88 -61.63 18.37
N SER A 6 35.00 -60.41 17.83
CA SER A 6 36.12 -59.72 17.16
C SER A 6 36.49 -59.96 15.68
N ASP A 7 36.33 -58.84 14.94
CA ASP A 7 37.29 -58.15 14.08
C ASP A 7 37.89 -58.84 12.84
N SER A 8 37.71 -58.24 11.65
CA SER A 8 38.65 -57.24 11.11
C SER A 8 38.49 -56.98 9.61
N ASN A 9 38.53 -55.68 9.30
CA ASN A 9 38.62 -54.95 8.04
C ASN A 9 39.66 -55.40 7.00
N SER A 10 39.41 -55.01 5.75
CA SER A 10 40.35 -54.39 4.77
C SER A 10 39.55 -54.14 3.46
N ASP A 11 39.68 -53.09 2.66
CA ASP A 11 40.59 -51.94 2.56
C ASP A 11 39.91 -50.88 1.66
N SER A 12 40.03 -49.59 1.99
CA SER A 12 40.75 -48.51 1.24
C SER A 12 39.93 -47.91 0.06
N ASP A 13 39.85 -46.60 -0.17
CA ASP A 13 40.92 -45.62 -0.23
C ASP A 13 40.56 -44.23 0.34
N SER A 14 41.63 -43.60 0.80
CA SER A 14 41.83 -42.26 1.34
C SER A 14 41.81 -41.16 0.27
N ASP A 15 41.49 -39.94 0.67
CA ASP A 15 42.40 -38.80 0.49
C ASP A 15 42.08 -37.67 1.49
N SER A 16 43.18 -37.14 2.04
CA SER A 16 43.30 -36.21 3.15
C SER A 16 43.19 -34.75 2.71
N ASP A 17 42.85 -33.84 3.62
CA ASP A 17 43.80 -32.82 4.09
C ASP A 17 43.18 -31.91 5.17
N SER A 18 44.06 -31.54 6.10
CA SER A 18 43.84 -30.90 7.38
C SER A 18 43.98 -29.36 7.34
N ASP A 19 43.30 -28.73 8.30
CA ASP A 19 43.60 -27.47 8.99
C ASP A 19 43.81 -26.17 8.19
N SER A 20 42.93 -25.20 8.45
CA SER A 20 43.37 -23.87 8.90
C SER A 20 42.21 -23.05 9.45
N ASP A 21 42.38 -22.65 10.71
CA ASP A 21 41.68 -21.57 11.38
C ASP A 21 41.53 -20.35 10.46
N SER A 22 40.29 -19.92 10.23
CA SER A 22 40.03 -18.57 9.71
C SER A 22 38.98 -17.89 10.58
N GLU A 23 39.49 -16.88 11.29
CA GLU A 23 38.82 -15.90 12.13
C GLU A 23 37.44 -15.49 11.60
N ASN A 24 36.42 -15.67 12.45
CA ASN A 24 35.10 -15.07 12.31
C ASN A 24 35.22 -13.53 12.40
N LEU A 25 35.51 -12.86 11.28
CA LEU A 25 35.30 -11.42 11.15
C LEU A 25 33.79 -11.14 11.07
N ILE A 26 33.23 -10.79 12.23
CA ILE A 26 31.90 -10.21 12.40
C ILE A 26 31.87 -8.86 11.67
N TYR A 27 31.20 -8.80 10.51
CA TYR A 27 30.81 -7.51 9.93
C TYR A 27 29.55 -6.99 10.62
N PRO A 28 29.49 -5.71 11.05
CA PRO A 28 28.28 -5.13 11.63
C PRO A 28 27.16 -5.06 10.59
N ARG A 29 25.92 -5.39 11.00
CA ARG A 29 24.71 -5.25 10.19
C ARG A 29 24.57 -3.78 9.75
N ARG A 30 25.01 -3.46 8.53
CA ARG A 30 24.86 -2.12 7.94
C ARG A 30 23.43 -1.96 7.42
N ALA A 31 22.71 -0.96 7.92
CA ALA A 31 21.48 -0.49 7.31
C ALA A 31 21.78 0.03 5.90
N ILE A 32 21.03 -0.42 4.90
CA ILE A 32 21.11 0.09 3.53
C ILE A 32 20.06 1.21 3.39
N PRO A 33 20.41 2.37 2.82
CA PRO A 33 19.43 3.43 2.56
C PRO A 33 18.28 2.95 1.68
N PHE A 34 17.05 3.29 2.08
CA PHE A 34 15.77 2.85 1.48
C PHE A 34 15.63 3.16 -0.02
N HIS A 35 16.46 4.03 -0.58
CA HIS A 35 16.31 4.57 -1.93
C HIS A 35 16.77 3.65 -3.08
N ASN A 36 17.37 2.47 -2.80
CA ASN A 36 18.08 1.67 -3.80
C ASN A 36 17.63 0.20 -3.95
N LEU A 37 16.44 -0.18 -3.50
CA LEU A 37 15.96 -1.58 -3.62
C LEU A 37 14.79 -1.72 -4.62
N PRO A 38 14.84 -2.70 -5.55
CA PRO A 38 13.77 -2.92 -6.52
C PRO A 38 12.47 -3.38 -5.84
N ASN A 39 11.34 -2.81 -6.26
CA ASN A 39 9.97 -2.93 -5.74
C ASN A 39 9.33 -4.35 -5.69
N ARG A 40 10.10 -5.44 -5.75
CA ARG A 40 9.58 -6.82 -5.77
C ARG A 40 9.78 -7.62 -4.48
N CYS A 41 10.26 -7.01 -3.38
CA CYS A 41 10.42 -7.72 -2.12
C CYS A 41 10.14 -6.82 -0.91
N PHE A 42 8.88 -6.38 -0.75
CA PHE A 42 8.43 -5.77 0.51
C PHE A 42 7.49 -6.73 1.22
N SER A 43 8.08 -7.74 1.84
CA SER A 43 7.52 -8.35 3.04
C SER A 43 8.58 -8.23 4.11
N VAL A 44 8.85 -6.99 4.55
CA VAL A 44 9.60 -6.77 5.79
C VAL A 44 8.73 -7.41 6.87
N GLN A 45 9.17 -8.56 7.37
CA GLN A 45 8.52 -9.20 8.48
C GLN A 45 8.85 -8.36 9.72
N VAL A 46 7.80 -7.93 10.41
CA VAL A 46 7.89 -6.96 11.50
C VAL A 46 8.04 -7.71 12.81
N PHE A 47 8.89 -7.19 13.68
CA PHE A 47 8.90 -7.57 15.09
C PHE A 47 8.28 -6.43 15.89
N VAL A 48 7.26 -6.71 16.70
CA VAL A 48 6.64 -5.69 17.56
C VAL A 48 6.75 -6.13 19.01
N GLU A 49 7.20 -5.22 19.87
CA GLU A 49 7.36 -5.46 21.31
C GLU A 49 6.53 -4.44 22.10
N LEU A 50 5.71 -4.92 23.03
CA LEU A 50 4.90 -4.11 23.93
C LEU A 50 5.52 -4.14 25.33
N ASN A 51 5.85 -2.95 25.82
CA ASN A 51 6.38 -2.74 27.16
C ASN A 51 5.43 -1.86 27.97
N GLU A 52 5.23 -2.27 29.22
CA GLU A 52 4.40 -1.56 30.18
C GLU A 52 5.23 -0.97 31.32
N LEU A 53 4.83 0.22 31.76
CA LEU A 53 5.41 0.86 32.93
C LEU A 53 4.80 0.25 34.20
N VAL A 54 5.59 -0.56 34.90
CA VAL A 54 5.15 -1.30 36.11
C VAL A 54 6.04 -0.91 37.29
N ILE A 55 5.46 -0.87 38.49
CA ILE A 55 6.20 -0.71 39.74
C ILE A 55 6.72 -2.09 40.18
N ASP A 56 8.03 -2.25 40.33
CA ASP A 56 8.62 -3.52 40.81
C ASP A 56 8.38 -3.73 42.33
N ARG A 57 8.72 -4.93 42.82
CA ARG A 57 8.73 -5.29 44.24
C ARG A 57 9.56 -4.32 45.10
N ASN A 58 10.56 -3.68 44.50
CA ASN A 58 11.43 -2.69 45.14
C ASN A 58 10.82 -1.26 45.16
N GLN A 59 9.56 -1.09 44.75
CA GLN A 59 8.89 0.22 44.60
C GLN A 59 9.55 1.16 43.58
N GLU A 60 10.34 0.62 42.66
CA GLU A 60 10.93 1.37 41.55
C GLU A 60 10.10 1.18 40.28
N LEU A 61 9.92 2.26 39.51
CA LEU A 61 9.28 2.22 38.20
C LEU A 61 10.25 1.64 37.17
N GLN A 62 9.78 0.70 36.36
CA GLN A 62 10.56 0.10 35.27
C GLN A 62 9.66 -0.28 34.10
N TRP A 63 10.25 -0.37 32.90
CA TRP A 63 9.57 -0.92 31.74
C TRP A 63 9.70 -2.44 31.74
N ARG A 64 8.58 -3.14 31.55
CA ARG A 64 8.50 -4.59 31.50
C ARG A 64 7.83 -5.01 30.20
N GLU A 65 8.44 -5.95 29.50
CA GLU A 65 7.83 -6.57 28.31
C GLU A 65 6.62 -7.43 28.73
N THR A 66 5.45 -7.14 28.14
CA THR A 66 4.19 -7.85 28.44
C THR A 66 3.68 -8.65 27.25
N ALA A 67 3.96 -8.23 26.02
CA ALA A 67 3.56 -8.95 24.82
C ALA A 67 4.48 -8.67 23.63
N ARG A 68 4.50 -9.60 22.67
CA ARG A 68 5.24 -9.44 21.42
C ARG A 68 4.51 -10.07 20.23
N TRP A 69 4.80 -9.58 19.03
CA TRP A 69 4.21 -10.07 17.78
C TRP A 69 5.27 -10.48 16.77
N ILE A 70 5.16 -11.72 16.31
CA ILE A 70 5.84 -12.26 15.14
C ILE A 70 4.77 -12.95 14.29
N LYS A 71 4.01 -12.16 13.51
CA LYS A 71 2.73 -12.53 12.86
C LYS A 71 1.59 -12.89 13.82
N PHE A 72 1.90 -13.63 14.88
CA PHE A 72 1.00 -14.01 15.96
C PHE A 72 1.40 -13.30 17.25
N GLU A 73 0.43 -13.12 18.14
CA GLU A 73 0.62 -12.53 19.46
C GLU A 73 1.11 -13.61 20.44
N GLU A 74 2.18 -13.33 21.16
CA GLU A 74 2.61 -14.04 22.37
C GLU A 74 2.54 -13.06 23.54
N GLU A 75 1.88 -13.44 24.63
CA GLU A 75 1.65 -12.61 25.81
C GLU A 75 2.27 -13.28 27.03
N VAL A 76 2.75 -12.49 27.98
CA VAL A 76 3.28 -12.98 29.25
C VAL A 76 2.11 -13.25 30.20
N GLU A 77 2.00 -14.49 30.67
CA GLU A 77 1.01 -14.86 31.68
C GLU A 77 1.37 -14.24 33.04
N GLU A 78 0.42 -13.52 33.66
CA GLU A 78 0.64 -12.80 34.93
C GLU A 78 1.02 -13.71 36.10
N GLU A 79 0.46 -14.91 36.17
CA GLU A 79 0.67 -15.85 37.30
C GLU A 79 1.99 -16.60 37.21
N THR A 80 2.40 -16.97 35.99
CA THR A 80 3.55 -17.86 35.76
C THR A 80 4.80 -17.11 35.31
N GLU A 81 4.64 -15.83 34.91
CA GLU A 81 5.64 -15.02 34.20
C GLU A 81 6.24 -15.74 32.98
N ARG A 82 5.53 -16.72 32.40
CA ARG A 82 5.96 -17.45 31.20
C ARG A 82 5.30 -16.89 29.96
N TRP A 83 5.95 -17.13 28.82
CA TRP A 83 5.36 -16.83 27.51
C TRP A 83 4.23 -17.80 27.22
N GLY A 84 3.05 -17.25 26.94
CA GLY A 84 1.91 -18.00 26.44
C GLY A 84 2.14 -18.56 25.04
N LYS A 85 1.19 -19.38 24.57
CA LYS A 85 1.23 -19.91 23.19
C LYS A 85 0.92 -18.81 22.17
N PRO A 86 1.52 -18.85 20.97
CA PRO A 86 1.18 -17.95 19.88
C PRO A 86 -0.31 -18.04 19.53
N LYS A 87 -1.00 -16.90 19.49
CA LYS A 87 -2.43 -16.80 19.16
C LYS A 87 -2.70 -15.73 18.12
N VAL A 88 -3.85 -15.81 17.46
CA VAL A 88 -4.36 -14.71 16.62
C VAL A 88 -4.86 -13.61 17.57
N PRO A 89 -4.39 -12.35 17.43
CA PRO A 89 -4.79 -11.29 18.33
C PRO A 89 -6.29 -10.98 18.19
N SER A 90 -6.99 -10.93 19.32
CA SER A 90 -8.33 -10.36 19.43
C SER A 90 -8.23 -9.01 20.13
N LEU A 91 -8.85 -7.99 19.55
CA LEU A 91 -8.83 -6.62 20.03
C LEU A 91 -10.21 -6.19 20.51
N SER A 92 -10.24 -5.39 21.56
CA SER A 92 -11.47 -4.76 21.99
C SER A 92 -11.85 -3.63 21.01
N PHE A 93 -13.14 -3.48 20.71
CA PHE A 93 -13.60 -2.35 19.89
C PHE A 93 -13.27 -1.00 20.55
N ARG A 94 -13.34 -0.94 21.89
CA ARG A 94 -13.05 0.26 22.67
C ARG A 94 -11.60 0.72 22.52
N SER A 95 -10.64 -0.18 22.64
CA SER A 95 -9.21 0.14 22.53
C SER A 95 -8.83 0.66 21.14
N LEU A 96 -9.48 0.16 20.08
CA LEU A 96 -9.32 0.66 18.73
C LEU A 96 -9.88 2.09 18.54
N LEU A 97 -11.04 2.38 19.15
CA LEU A 97 -11.62 3.72 19.10
C LEU A 97 -10.79 4.73 19.90
N GLU A 98 -10.29 4.31 21.07
CA GLU A 98 -9.39 5.11 21.90
C GLU A 98 -8.06 5.37 21.20
N LEU A 99 -7.46 4.35 20.55
CA LEU A 99 -6.27 4.50 19.70
C LEU A 99 -6.49 5.53 18.60
N ARG A 100 -7.62 5.47 17.88
CA ARG A 100 -7.94 6.44 16.83
C ARG A 100 -8.06 7.86 17.40
N LYS A 101 -8.68 8.02 18.57
CA LYS A 101 -8.87 9.31 19.23
C LYS A 101 -7.55 9.90 19.73
N THR A 102 -6.66 9.09 20.30
CA THR A 102 -5.33 9.53 20.72
C THR A 102 -4.46 9.85 19.51
N MET A 103 -4.53 9.05 18.44
CA MET A 103 -3.86 9.33 17.16
C MET A 103 -4.29 10.63 16.51
N SER A 104 -5.54 11.07 16.66
CA SER A 104 -5.98 12.32 16.03
C SER A 104 -5.46 13.59 16.70
N HIS A 105 -5.07 13.51 17.98
CA HIS A 105 -4.57 14.67 18.73
C HIS A 105 -3.09 14.53 19.12
N GLY A 106 -2.55 13.31 19.07
CA GLY A 106 -1.19 12.95 19.47
C GLY A 106 -0.08 13.63 18.67
N ALA A 107 1.11 13.61 19.26
CA ALA A 107 2.34 14.05 18.61
C ALA A 107 2.78 13.01 17.57
N VAL A 108 3.00 13.43 16.32
CA VAL A 108 3.48 12.55 15.26
C VAL A 108 4.80 13.11 14.72
N LEU A 109 5.88 12.33 14.84
CA LEU A 109 7.22 12.67 14.38
C LEU A 109 7.62 11.67 13.30
N LEU A 110 7.60 12.08 12.04
CA LEU A 110 8.00 11.26 10.92
C LEU A 110 9.42 11.62 10.48
N ASP A 111 10.19 10.61 10.10
CA ASP A 111 11.57 10.71 9.63
C ASP A 111 12.51 11.44 10.61
N LEU A 112 12.39 11.09 11.88
CA LEU A 112 13.22 11.63 12.96
C LEU A 112 14.68 11.18 12.78
N LYS A 113 15.59 12.14 12.72
CA LYS A 113 17.04 11.95 12.57
C LYS A 113 17.73 11.82 13.92
N GLN A 114 17.42 10.76 14.67
CA GLN A 114 18.03 10.48 15.96
C GLN A 114 18.56 9.05 16.03
N GLY A 115 19.73 8.88 16.67
CA GLY A 115 20.44 7.60 16.77
C GLY A 115 20.52 7.02 18.18
N THR A 116 19.91 7.67 19.17
CA THR A 116 20.00 7.24 20.58
C THR A 116 18.65 7.40 21.27
N LEU A 117 18.35 6.51 22.23
CA LEU A 117 17.11 6.59 23.00
C LEU A 117 16.93 7.94 23.71
N PRO A 118 17.96 8.52 24.38
CA PRO A 118 17.83 9.85 24.99
C PRO A 118 17.55 10.97 23.99
N GLY A 119 18.17 10.93 22.80
CA GLY A 119 17.91 11.91 21.74
C GLY A 119 16.47 11.80 21.21
N ILE A 120 15.97 10.58 21.04
CA ILE A 120 14.57 10.33 20.64
C ILE A 120 13.61 10.82 21.74
N ALA A 121 13.84 10.41 23.00
CA ALA A 121 12.99 10.77 24.13
C ALA A 121 12.91 12.29 24.32
N GLN A 122 14.04 13.01 24.19
CA GLN A 122 14.04 14.47 24.28
C GLN A 122 13.18 15.11 23.19
N GLN A 123 13.34 14.69 21.93
CA GLN A 123 12.57 15.24 20.80
C GLN A 123 11.08 14.93 20.92
N VAL A 124 10.73 13.71 21.36
CA VAL A 124 9.35 13.31 21.61
C VAL A 124 8.71 14.19 22.68
N VAL A 125 9.38 14.37 23.83
CA VAL A 125 8.84 15.18 24.92
C VAL A 125 8.72 16.65 24.52
N GLU A 126 9.70 17.19 23.79
CA GLU A 126 9.61 18.56 23.25
C GLU A 126 8.41 18.72 22.31
N GLN A 127 8.17 17.77 21.42
CA GLN A 127 7.01 17.80 20.53
C GLN A 127 5.68 17.62 21.28
N MET A 128 5.65 16.80 22.33
CA MET A 128 4.47 16.65 23.19
C MET A 128 4.13 17.94 23.94
N VAL A 129 5.12 18.74 24.35
CA VAL A 129 4.87 20.08 24.92
C VAL A 129 4.34 21.03 23.85
N ILE A 130 4.93 21.03 22.64
CA ILE A 130 4.51 21.92 21.53
C ILE A 130 3.08 21.63 21.08
N SER A 131 2.69 20.35 21.09
CA SER A 131 1.35 19.90 20.72
C SER A 131 0.33 19.96 21.86
N ASP A 132 0.68 20.57 23.00
CA ASP A 132 -0.16 20.72 24.20
C ASP A 132 -0.69 19.37 24.74
N GLN A 133 0.07 18.30 24.50
CA GLN A 133 -0.21 16.97 25.04
C GLN A 133 0.18 16.88 26.52
N ILE A 134 1.27 17.55 26.90
CA ILE A 134 1.81 17.61 28.27
C ILE A 134 2.19 19.04 28.64
N LYS A 135 2.14 19.37 29.93
CA LYS A 135 2.59 20.67 30.42
C LYS A 135 4.12 20.74 30.46
N ALA A 136 4.66 21.95 30.38
CA ALA A 136 6.10 22.18 30.46
C ALA A 136 6.72 21.73 31.79
N GLU A 137 5.96 21.76 32.88
CA GLU A 137 6.37 21.28 34.22
C GLU A 137 6.59 19.76 34.27
N ASP A 138 5.83 18.99 33.49
CA ASP A 138 5.90 17.54 33.45
C ASP A 138 7.01 17.01 32.53
N ARG A 139 7.66 17.89 31.75
CA ARG A 139 8.75 17.56 30.82
C ARG A 139 9.81 16.66 31.46
N ALA A 140 10.29 17.05 32.64
CA ALA A 140 11.34 16.31 33.34
C ALA A 140 10.86 14.93 33.83
N ASN A 141 9.62 14.83 34.28
CA ASN A 141 9.03 13.60 34.77
C ASN A 141 8.83 12.58 33.64
N VAL A 142 8.29 13.03 32.49
CA VAL A 142 8.11 12.19 31.31
C VAL A 142 9.45 11.74 30.75
N LEU A 143 10.42 12.65 30.61
CA LEU A 143 11.76 12.30 30.13
C LEU A 143 12.44 11.27 31.04
N ARG A 144 12.31 11.43 32.36
CA ARG A 144 12.83 10.46 33.32
C ARG A 144 12.15 9.10 33.16
N ALA A 145 10.83 9.08 32.98
CA ALA A 145 10.07 7.84 32.79
C ALA A 145 10.49 7.09 31.52
N LEU A 146 10.73 7.79 30.41
CA LEU A 146 11.19 7.19 29.15
C LEU A 146 12.61 6.61 29.21
N LEU A 147 13.43 7.12 30.12
CA LEU A 147 14.82 6.70 30.31
C LEU A 147 15.02 5.68 31.43
N LEU A 148 13.93 5.20 32.01
CA LEU A 148 13.99 4.08 32.95
C LEU A 148 14.53 2.82 32.26
N ARG A 149 15.10 1.91 33.06
CA ARG A 149 15.60 0.65 32.53
C ARG A 149 14.46 -0.17 31.95
N HIS A 150 14.68 -0.71 30.76
CA HIS A 150 13.82 -1.74 30.18
C HIS A 150 14.32 -3.09 30.64
N ARG A 151 13.49 -3.79 31.41
CA ARG A 151 13.81 -5.11 31.95
C ARG A 151 13.29 -6.17 30.99
N SER A 152 14.20 -6.74 30.22
CA SER A 152 13.99 -8.06 29.60
C SER A 152 14.21 -9.16 30.65
N LYS A 153 13.42 -10.24 30.59
CA LYS A 153 13.32 -11.28 31.63
C LYS A 153 14.64 -11.96 31.98
N HIS A 154 15.68 -11.84 31.16
CA HIS A 154 16.94 -12.55 31.33
C HIS A 154 18.09 -11.76 31.98
N GLN A 155 17.95 -10.46 32.27
CA GLN A 155 19.02 -9.70 32.93
C GLN A 155 19.15 -9.90 34.45
N SER A 156 18.33 -10.75 35.07
CA SER A 156 18.50 -11.09 36.50
C SER A 156 19.46 -12.27 36.70
N LYS A 157 20.76 -12.05 36.46
CA LYS A 157 21.85 -12.75 37.18
C LYS A 157 23.13 -11.91 37.11
N GLU A 158 23.39 -11.26 38.24
CA GLU A 158 24.61 -10.64 38.78
C GLU A 158 25.79 -10.27 37.85
N ALA A 159 26.26 -9.04 38.10
CA ALA A 159 27.49 -8.46 37.60
C ALA A 159 28.71 -9.39 37.66
N LEU A 160 29.31 -9.69 36.49
CA LEU A 160 30.74 -9.94 36.25
C LEU A 160 30.99 -9.87 34.72
N PRO A 161 32.04 -9.19 34.23
CA PRO A 161 32.23 -8.98 32.80
C PRO A 161 33.13 -10.07 32.22
N LEU A 162 32.55 -11.15 31.66
CA LEU A 162 33.20 -12.01 30.68
C LEU A 162 32.14 -12.93 30.02
N CYS A 163 31.95 -12.73 28.71
CA CYS A 163 31.20 -13.57 27.77
C CYS A 163 29.70 -13.81 28.10
N HIS A 164 28.81 -13.00 27.52
CA HIS A 164 27.37 -13.25 27.49
C HIS A 164 27.06 -14.55 26.72
N SER A 165 26.80 -15.63 27.46
CA SER A 165 26.09 -16.79 26.91
C SER A 165 24.63 -16.40 26.74
N ARG A 166 24.16 -16.29 25.48
CA ARG A 166 22.75 -15.97 25.16
C ARG A 166 21.85 -17.04 25.78
N SER A 167 20.67 -16.64 26.26
CA SER A 167 19.73 -17.62 26.79
C SER A 167 19.23 -18.53 25.66
N LYS A 168 19.03 -19.84 25.93
CA LYS A 168 18.44 -20.78 24.94
C LYS A 168 17.09 -20.32 24.38
N HIS A 169 16.43 -19.36 25.04
CA HIS A 169 15.19 -18.75 24.60
C HIS A 169 15.42 -17.63 23.58
N GLU A 170 16.39 -16.75 23.82
CA GLU A 170 16.82 -15.71 22.86
C GLU A 170 17.26 -16.32 21.54
N GLU A 171 18.00 -17.44 21.56
CA GLU A 171 18.42 -18.14 20.34
C GLU A 171 17.21 -18.67 19.54
N LYS A 172 16.24 -19.29 20.22
CA LYS A 172 14.99 -19.76 19.59
C LYS A 172 14.11 -18.63 19.05
N LEU A 173 14.16 -17.46 19.70
CA LEU A 173 13.43 -16.28 19.24
C LEU A 173 14.11 -15.64 18.03
N MET A 174 15.43 -15.55 18.07
CA MET A 174 16.27 -15.08 16.96
C MET A 174 16.09 -15.94 15.70
N GLU A 175 15.93 -17.26 15.85
CA GLU A 175 15.61 -18.15 14.72
C GLU A 175 14.25 -17.84 14.07
N LYS A 176 13.28 -17.34 14.84
CA LYS A 176 11.95 -16.96 14.33
C LYS A 176 11.93 -15.56 13.69
N ILE A 177 12.87 -14.69 14.05
CA ILE A 177 12.95 -13.32 13.56
C ILE A 177 13.73 -13.29 12.24
N PRO A 178 13.14 -12.78 11.15
CA PRO A 178 13.81 -12.73 9.87
C PRO A 178 15.02 -11.80 9.87
N GLU A 179 16.04 -12.13 9.07
CA GLU A 179 17.33 -11.43 9.07
C GLU A 179 17.26 -9.93 8.75
N ARG A 180 16.21 -9.50 8.05
CA ARG A 180 15.95 -8.09 7.66
C ARG A 180 14.75 -7.46 8.38
N ALA A 181 14.33 -8.03 9.50
CA ALA A 181 13.24 -7.47 10.29
C ALA A 181 13.65 -6.12 10.89
N GLU A 182 12.74 -5.15 10.83
CA GLU A 182 12.81 -3.93 11.61
C GLU A 182 11.79 -4.03 12.75
N ALA A 183 12.13 -3.46 13.90
CA ALA A 183 11.33 -3.54 15.11
C ALA A 183 10.45 -2.30 15.31
N THR A 184 9.28 -2.52 15.90
CA THR A 184 8.42 -1.48 16.46
C THR A 184 8.36 -1.64 17.97
N VAL A 185 8.69 -0.58 18.71
CA VAL A 185 8.59 -0.55 20.17
C VAL A 185 7.31 0.17 20.58
N VAL A 186 6.50 -0.45 21.42
CA VAL A 186 5.28 0.13 21.97
C VAL A 186 5.45 0.28 23.48
N LEU A 187 5.43 1.51 23.97
CA LEU A 187 5.60 1.87 25.38
C LEU A 187 4.27 2.42 25.90
N VAL A 188 3.63 1.72 26.83
CA VAL A 188 2.37 2.17 27.44
C VAL A 188 2.45 2.21 28.96
N GLY A 189 1.86 3.23 29.59
CA GLY A 189 1.97 3.36 31.04
C GLY A 189 1.00 4.32 31.67
N SER A 190 0.62 4.02 32.91
CA SER A 190 -0.20 4.90 33.75
C SER A 190 0.68 5.69 34.71
N VAL A 191 0.61 7.03 34.65
CA VAL A 191 1.39 7.96 35.45
C VAL A 191 0.48 9.01 36.10
N GLY A 192 0.59 9.21 37.41
CA GLY A 192 -0.32 10.09 38.17
C GLY A 192 -0.06 11.59 38.03
N PHE A 193 1.04 12.01 37.38
CA PHE A 193 1.38 13.43 37.21
C PHE A 193 0.83 14.03 35.92
N LEU A 194 0.27 13.23 35.00
CA LEU A 194 -0.37 13.74 33.79
C LEU A 194 -1.87 13.93 34.02
N ASP A 195 -2.43 15.04 33.55
CA ASP A 195 -3.87 15.33 33.66
C ASP A 195 -4.70 14.64 32.58
N GLN A 196 -4.08 14.33 31.44
CA GLN A 196 -4.74 13.73 30.27
C GLN A 196 -3.85 12.68 29.60
N PRO A 197 -4.43 11.74 28.83
CA PRO A 197 -3.67 10.82 28.00
C PRO A 197 -2.85 11.55 26.94
N SER A 198 -1.56 11.26 26.92
CA SER A 198 -0.59 11.84 26.00
C SER A 198 0.05 10.74 25.15
N MET A 199 0.00 10.92 23.83
CA MET A 199 0.46 9.92 22.86
C MET A 199 1.48 10.51 21.89
N ALA A 200 2.52 9.75 21.57
CA ALA A 200 3.45 10.07 20.50
C ALA A 200 3.70 8.87 19.57
N PHE A 201 3.65 9.11 18.26
CA PHE A 201 4.06 8.16 17.23
C PHE A 201 5.33 8.66 16.52
N VAL A 202 6.33 7.80 16.43
CA VAL A 202 7.65 8.15 15.88
C VAL A 202 8.04 7.16 14.78
N ARG A 203 8.42 7.69 13.62
CA ARG A 203 9.14 6.96 12.57
C ARG A 203 10.56 7.51 12.48
N LEU A 204 11.56 6.66 12.66
CA LEU A 204 12.97 7.04 12.50
C LEU A 204 13.36 7.05 11.02
N GLN A 205 14.17 8.03 10.63
CA GLN A 205 14.69 8.17 9.25
C GLN A 205 15.49 6.94 8.82
N GLU A 206 16.29 6.39 9.72
CA GLU A 206 17.05 5.14 9.58
C GLU A 206 16.72 4.25 10.77
N ALA A 207 16.69 2.92 10.58
CA ALA A 207 16.44 2.00 11.67
C ALA A 207 17.69 1.89 12.55
N VAL A 208 17.52 2.02 13.86
CA VAL A 208 18.63 2.15 14.83
C VAL A 208 18.55 1.05 15.87
N LEU A 209 19.68 0.44 16.18
CA LEU A 209 19.77 -0.58 17.22
C LEU A 209 19.79 0.09 18.61
N LEU A 210 18.71 -0.09 19.37
CA LEU A 210 18.55 0.45 20.73
C LEU A 210 18.82 -0.66 21.75
N GLU A 211 20.08 -0.84 22.15
CA GLU A 211 20.52 -1.94 23.04
C GLU A 211 19.83 -1.98 24.40
N SER A 212 19.31 -0.85 24.87
CA SER A 212 18.69 -0.73 26.20
C SER A 212 17.17 -0.88 26.20
N VAL A 213 16.54 -1.14 25.06
CA VAL A 213 15.07 -1.15 24.93
C VAL A 213 14.52 -2.53 24.60
N LEU A 214 15.12 -3.23 23.64
CA LEU A 214 14.65 -4.54 23.17
C LEU A 214 15.45 -5.67 23.82
N GLU A 215 14.80 -6.82 24.04
CA GLU A 215 15.50 -8.07 24.42
C GLU A 215 16.42 -8.56 23.29
N VAL A 216 16.03 -8.28 22.04
CA VAL A 216 16.67 -8.81 20.84
C VAL A 216 17.37 -7.69 20.05
N PRO A 217 18.58 -7.91 19.50
CA PRO A 217 19.32 -6.90 18.73
C PRO A 217 18.73 -6.66 17.32
N VAL A 218 17.48 -6.20 17.27
CA VAL A 218 16.76 -5.84 16.04
C VAL A 218 16.75 -4.31 15.91
N PRO A 219 17.04 -3.74 14.74
CA PRO A 219 17.01 -2.28 14.56
C PRO A 219 15.57 -1.76 14.66
N VAL A 220 15.35 -0.78 15.52
CA VAL A 220 14.06 -0.12 15.74
C VAL A 220 13.81 0.91 14.64
N ARG A 221 12.64 0.83 14.02
CA ARG A 221 12.17 1.82 13.03
C ARG A 221 11.07 2.71 13.58
N PHE A 222 10.15 2.13 14.34
CA PHE A 222 8.98 2.81 14.85
C PHE A 222 8.95 2.76 16.37
N LEU A 223 8.49 3.85 16.99
CA LEU A 223 8.18 3.90 18.40
C LEU A 223 6.78 4.47 18.60
N PHE A 224 6.00 3.83 19.45
CA PHE A 224 4.72 4.35 19.93
C PHE A 224 4.80 4.53 21.44
N LEU A 225 4.41 5.71 21.91
CA LEU A 225 4.35 6.05 23.32
C LEU A 225 2.93 6.44 23.69
N LEU A 226 2.40 5.87 24.77
CA LEU A 226 1.14 6.30 25.37
C LEU A 226 1.27 6.33 26.89
N LEU A 227 1.24 7.53 27.45
CA LEU A 227 1.26 7.76 28.89
C LEU A 227 0.02 8.53 29.32
N GLY A 228 -0.49 8.31 30.51
CA GLY A 228 -1.57 9.16 31.03
C GLY A 228 -2.00 8.79 32.44
N PRO A 229 -2.97 9.51 33.02
CA PRO A 229 -3.45 9.24 34.37
C PRO A 229 -4.13 7.88 34.50
N PRO A 230 -4.10 7.28 35.70
CA PRO A 230 -4.92 6.12 36.02
C PRO A 230 -6.40 6.54 36.03
N THR A 231 -7.10 6.29 34.93
CA THR A 231 -8.54 6.54 34.82
C THR A 231 -9.28 5.22 34.60
N ALA A 232 -10.37 5.00 35.33
CA ALA A 232 -11.17 3.76 35.25
C ALA A 232 -11.72 3.44 33.84
N ASN A 233 -11.72 4.42 32.94
CA ASN A 233 -12.28 4.32 31.60
C ASN A 233 -11.24 4.04 30.52
N MET A 234 -9.96 3.85 30.83
CA MET A 234 -8.97 3.67 29.79
C MET A 234 -7.98 2.58 30.16
N ASP A 235 -7.89 1.59 29.27
CA ASP A 235 -6.99 0.45 29.42
C ASP A 235 -5.81 0.63 28.47
N TYR A 236 -4.73 1.20 29.00
CA TYR A 236 -3.50 1.47 28.26
C TYR A 236 -2.88 0.22 27.65
N HIS A 237 -2.98 -0.92 28.34
CA HIS A 237 -2.48 -2.19 27.85
C HIS A 237 -3.25 -2.60 26.58
N GLN A 238 -4.58 -2.55 26.60
CA GLN A 238 -5.40 -2.90 25.44
C GLN A 238 -5.19 -1.95 24.25
N ILE A 239 -4.94 -0.65 24.50
CA ILE A 239 -4.58 0.30 23.44
C ILE A 239 -3.20 -0.06 22.85
N GLY A 240 -2.23 -0.41 23.71
CA GLY A 240 -0.92 -0.92 23.30
C GLY A 240 -1.02 -2.16 22.41
N ARG A 241 -1.78 -3.18 22.84
CA ARG A 241 -2.08 -4.37 22.04
C ARG A 241 -2.72 -4.04 20.68
N SER A 242 -3.58 -3.03 20.65
CA SER A 242 -4.25 -2.59 19.43
C SER A 242 -3.26 -2.03 18.41
N ILE A 243 -2.42 -1.07 18.80
CA ILE A 243 -1.40 -0.53 17.87
C ILE A 243 -0.35 -1.58 17.49
N SER A 244 0.02 -2.48 18.40
CA SER A 244 0.96 -3.57 18.09
C SER A 244 0.41 -4.53 17.04
N THR A 245 -0.88 -4.84 17.13
CA THR A 245 -1.58 -5.66 16.14
C THR A 245 -1.70 -4.95 14.80
N LEU A 246 -2.00 -3.65 14.79
CA LEU A 246 -2.01 -2.83 13.57
C LEU A 246 -0.62 -2.81 12.93
N MET A 247 0.45 -2.62 13.70
CA MET A 247 1.82 -2.60 13.18
C MET A 247 2.31 -3.97 12.68
N SER A 248 1.66 -5.05 13.11
CA SER A 248 1.88 -6.41 12.60
C SER A 248 1.09 -6.71 11.32
N ASP A 249 0.06 -5.90 11.01
CA ASP A 249 -0.68 -5.99 9.75
C ASP A 249 0.16 -5.40 8.61
N LYS A 250 0.27 -6.16 7.51
CA LYS A 250 1.11 -5.79 6.38
C LYS A 250 0.69 -4.44 5.77
N HIS A 251 -0.61 -4.20 5.62
CA HIS A 251 -1.11 -3.02 4.91
C HIS A 251 -0.98 -1.76 5.76
N PHE A 252 -1.29 -1.85 7.05
CA PHE A 252 -1.07 -0.74 7.96
C PHE A 252 0.43 -0.43 8.10
N HIS A 253 1.28 -1.46 8.18
CA HIS A 253 2.72 -1.27 8.26
C HIS A 253 3.31 -0.60 7.01
N GLU A 254 2.89 -1.01 5.81
CA GLU A 254 3.25 -0.34 4.55
C GLU A 254 2.78 1.12 4.52
N ALA A 255 1.56 1.40 4.98
CA ALA A 255 1.05 2.75 5.09
C ALA A 255 1.86 3.59 6.08
N ALA A 256 2.29 3.02 7.21
CA ALA A 256 3.12 3.71 8.19
C ALA A 256 4.51 4.10 7.66
N TYR A 257 5.10 3.31 6.75
CA TYR A 257 6.33 3.71 6.04
C TYR A 257 6.10 4.81 5.01
N GLN A 258 4.94 4.85 4.38
CA GLN A 258 4.62 5.78 3.29
C GLN A 258 3.94 7.06 3.76
N ALA A 259 3.48 7.11 5.02
CA ALA A 259 2.78 8.26 5.56
C ALA A 259 3.68 9.51 5.51
N ASP A 260 3.13 10.61 5.01
CA ASP A 260 3.80 11.92 5.03
C ASP A 260 3.26 12.77 6.19
N ASP A 261 2.03 12.49 6.64
CA ASP A 261 1.39 13.20 7.74
C ASP A 261 0.59 12.28 8.69
N ARG A 262 -0.04 12.92 9.69
CA ARG A 262 -0.92 12.23 10.65
C ARG A 262 -2.23 11.75 10.03
N GLN A 263 -2.74 12.43 9.01
CA GLN A 263 -4.00 12.05 8.36
C GLN A 263 -3.86 10.74 7.61
N ASP A 264 -2.69 10.47 7.00
CA ASP A 264 -2.38 9.21 6.35
C ASP A 264 -2.44 8.03 7.34
N LEU A 265 -1.86 8.20 8.53
CA LEU A 265 -1.94 7.20 9.60
C LEU A 265 -3.39 6.99 10.06
N LEU A 266 -4.17 8.06 10.24
CA LEU A 266 -5.58 7.96 10.60
C LEU A 266 -6.41 7.27 9.51
N ALA A 267 -6.13 7.56 8.24
CA ALA A 267 -6.76 6.90 7.10
C ALA A 267 -6.41 5.40 7.07
N ALA A 268 -5.17 5.04 7.38
CA ALA A 268 -4.74 3.65 7.50
C ALA A 268 -5.45 2.92 8.65
N ILE A 269 -5.64 3.57 9.81
CA ILE A 269 -6.45 3.02 10.92
C ILE A 269 -7.89 2.79 10.46
N ASN A 270 -8.52 3.77 9.80
CA ASN A 270 -9.90 3.62 9.32
C ASN A 270 -10.02 2.47 8.32
N ARG A 271 -9.07 2.32 7.40
CA ARG A 271 -9.03 1.20 6.44
C ARG A 271 -8.89 -0.16 7.13
N PHE A 272 -8.13 -0.23 8.22
CA PHE A 272 -8.04 -1.44 9.03
C PHE A 272 -9.39 -1.76 9.68
N LEU A 273 -10.06 -0.74 10.27
CA LEU A 273 -11.37 -0.88 10.90
C LEU A 273 -12.47 -1.29 9.92
N ASP A 274 -12.46 -0.75 8.70
CA ASP A 274 -13.47 -1.03 7.66
C ASP A 274 -13.54 -2.51 7.26
N CYS A 275 -12.50 -3.30 7.56
CA CYS A 275 -12.57 -4.74 7.33
C CYS A 275 -12.11 -5.56 8.54
N SER A 276 -12.27 -4.98 9.72
CA SER A 276 -12.31 -5.71 10.98
C SER A 276 -13.73 -6.26 11.19
N VAL A 277 -13.84 -7.49 11.70
CA VAL A 277 -15.14 -8.09 12.04
C VAL A 277 -15.38 -7.86 13.52
N VAL A 278 -16.50 -7.21 13.85
CA VAL A 278 -16.92 -7.01 15.24
C VAL A 278 -17.85 -8.16 15.64
N LEU A 279 -17.47 -8.89 16.69
CA LEU A 279 -18.29 -9.93 17.28
C LEU A 279 -19.08 -9.33 18.45
N PRO A 280 -20.42 -9.21 18.35
CA PRO A 280 -21.22 -8.74 19.47
C PRO A 280 -21.18 -9.77 20.61
N PRO A 281 -21.33 -9.32 21.87
CA PRO A 281 -21.46 -10.24 23.01
C PRO A 281 -22.74 -11.07 22.82
N SER A 282 -22.59 -12.37 22.61
CA SER A 282 -23.67 -13.34 22.49
C SER A 282 -23.32 -14.57 23.32
N GLU A 283 -24.31 -15.27 23.86
CA GLU A 283 -24.12 -16.60 24.44
C GLU A 283 -23.79 -17.57 23.29
N VAL A 284 -22.51 -17.71 22.96
CA VAL A 284 -22.05 -18.59 21.88
C VAL A 284 -22.08 -20.02 22.39
N GLY A 285 -23.17 -20.74 22.09
CA GLY A 285 -23.35 -22.15 22.46
C GLY A 285 -22.65 -23.16 21.55
N ASP A 286 -22.40 -22.81 20.28
CA ASP A 286 -21.95 -23.77 19.27
C ASP A 286 -20.86 -23.23 18.31
N ASP A 287 -19.88 -24.07 18.02
CA ASP A 287 -18.78 -23.84 17.05
C ASP A 287 -19.29 -23.56 15.61
N GLU A 288 -20.53 -23.94 15.28
CA GLU A 288 -21.14 -23.69 13.97
C GLU A 288 -21.27 -22.19 13.63
N MET A 289 -21.50 -21.32 14.63
CA MET A 289 -21.56 -19.88 14.39
C MET A 289 -20.19 -19.31 14.01
N LEU A 290 -19.09 -19.87 14.53
CA LEU A 290 -17.73 -19.46 14.18
C LEU A 290 -17.38 -19.78 12.72
N HIS A 291 -17.96 -20.85 12.15
CA HIS A 291 -17.80 -21.14 10.72
C HIS A 291 -18.40 -20.05 9.82
N SER A 292 -19.53 -19.45 10.22
CA SER A 292 -20.14 -18.34 9.48
C SER A 292 -19.25 -17.09 9.51
N VAL A 293 -18.64 -16.79 10.67
CA VAL A 293 -17.68 -15.69 10.85
C VAL A 293 -16.43 -15.91 10.01
N ALA A 294 -15.87 -17.12 10.01
CA ALA A 294 -14.70 -17.44 9.21
C ALA A 294 -14.97 -17.29 7.70
N ARG A 295 -16.17 -17.65 7.23
CA ARG A 295 -16.59 -17.43 5.84
C ARG A 295 -16.68 -15.94 5.51
N PHE A 296 -17.32 -15.16 6.38
CA PHE A 296 -17.46 -13.71 6.20
C PHE A 296 -16.09 -13.00 6.22
N GLN A 297 -15.20 -13.39 7.13
CA GLN A 297 -13.83 -12.88 7.19
C GLN A 297 -13.05 -13.19 5.91
N ARG A 298 -13.15 -14.42 5.38
CA ARG A 298 -12.53 -14.78 4.10
C ARG A 298 -13.10 -13.96 2.94
N GLU A 299 -14.39 -13.68 2.92
CA GLU A 299 -15.01 -12.85 1.89
C GLU A 299 -14.54 -11.39 1.95
N MET A 300 -14.42 -10.82 3.17
CA MET A 300 -13.86 -9.48 3.37
C MET A 300 -12.38 -9.40 2.97
N LEU A 301 -11.58 -10.44 3.29
CA LEU A 301 -10.19 -10.55 2.83
C LEU A 301 -10.10 -10.70 1.30
N ARG A 302 -10.99 -11.50 0.69
CA ARG A 302 -11.05 -11.66 -0.77
C ARG A 302 -11.42 -10.36 -1.49
N LYS A 303 -12.44 -9.64 -1.00
CA LYS A 303 -12.81 -8.31 -1.52
C LYS A 303 -11.64 -7.32 -1.41
N ARG A 304 -10.89 -7.34 -0.31
CA ARG A 304 -9.65 -6.56 -0.17
C ARG A 304 -8.60 -6.94 -1.21
N GLU A 305 -8.37 -8.24 -1.43
CA GLU A 305 -7.44 -8.72 -2.46
C GLU A 305 -7.91 -8.36 -3.86
N GLU A 306 -9.21 -8.36 -4.15
CA GLU A 306 -9.80 -7.94 -5.42
C GLU A 306 -9.69 -6.43 -5.64
N GLU A 307 -9.94 -5.59 -4.63
CA GLU A 307 -9.75 -4.12 -4.71
C GLU A 307 -8.27 -3.75 -4.85
N GLN A 308 -7.39 -4.47 -4.15
CA GLN A 308 -5.95 -4.30 -4.30
C GLN A 308 -5.46 -4.86 -5.62
N SER A 309 -5.98 -5.97 -6.11
CA SER A 309 -5.71 -6.53 -7.44
C SER A 309 -6.25 -5.63 -8.54
N GLY A 310 -7.35 -4.91 -8.32
CA GLY A 310 -7.88 -3.89 -9.23
C GLY A 310 -6.98 -2.65 -9.28
N LYS A 311 -6.53 -2.15 -8.10
CA LYS A 311 -5.53 -1.07 -8.03
C LYS A 311 -4.15 -1.51 -8.49
N LEU A 312 -3.78 -2.78 -8.28
CA LEU A 312 -2.59 -3.41 -8.82
C LEU A 312 -2.80 -3.66 -10.30
N GLN A 313 -3.96 -3.96 -10.87
CA GLN A 313 -4.17 -4.05 -12.32
C GLN A 313 -4.07 -2.67 -12.96
N GLU A 314 -4.53 -1.60 -12.31
CA GLU A 314 -4.21 -0.22 -12.71
C GLU A 314 -2.70 0.10 -12.59
N LYS A 315 -2.04 -0.32 -11.49
CA LYS A 315 -0.59 -0.15 -11.29
C LYS A 315 0.27 -1.13 -12.10
N GLN A 316 -0.23 -2.27 -12.54
CA GLN A 316 0.48 -3.40 -13.18
C GLN A 316 0.23 -3.34 -14.69
N ASN A 317 -0.86 -2.74 -15.15
CA ASN A 317 -0.89 -2.04 -16.44
C ASN A 317 0.15 -0.89 -16.51
N SER A 318 0.66 -0.45 -15.35
CA SER A 318 1.78 0.49 -15.24
C SER A 318 3.14 -0.17 -14.85
N LEU A 319 3.20 -1.46 -14.45
CA LEU A 319 4.41 -2.11 -13.85
C LEU A 319 4.65 -3.60 -14.22
N VAL A 320 4.01 -4.17 -15.24
CA VAL A 320 4.61 -5.36 -15.90
C VAL A 320 5.96 -4.94 -16.50
N PRO A 321 7.04 -5.71 -16.37
CA PRO A 321 8.32 -5.38 -16.98
C PRO A 321 8.15 -5.37 -18.50
N SER A 322 7.95 -4.19 -19.08
CA SER A 322 8.26 -3.97 -20.47
C SER A 322 9.75 -4.25 -20.63
N LYS A 323 10.10 -5.21 -21.47
CA LYS A 323 11.47 -5.34 -22.00
C LYS A 323 11.85 -3.96 -22.54
N HIS A 324 12.72 -3.26 -21.80
CA HIS A 324 13.37 -1.99 -22.12
C HIS A 324 12.52 -0.92 -22.82
N GLY A 325 12.21 0.13 -22.04
CA GLY A 325 12.30 1.52 -22.47
C GLY A 325 11.15 2.01 -23.34
N ASP A 326 10.22 2.76 -22.74
CA ASP A 326 9.99 4.15 -23.13
C ASP A 326 8.91 4.77 -22.23
N GLU A 327 9.22 5.95 -21.67
CA GLU A 327 8.26 6.82 -20.99
C GLU A 327 7.04 7.09 -21.90
N PRO A 328 5.82 7.13 -21.35
CA PRO A 328 4.67 7.56 -22.13
C PRO A 328 4.92 9.02 -22.51
N LEU A 329 5.00 9.30 -23.82
CA LEU A 329 5.26 10.63 -24.41
C LEU A 329 6.74 11.06 -24.51
N LYS A 330 7.68 10.12 -24.65
CA LYS A 330 9.03 10.45 -25.14
C LYS A 330 9.01 10.59 -26.67
N ARG A 331 9.34 11.80 -27.15
CA ARG A 331 9.47 12.16 -28.57
C ARG A 331 10.22 11.09 -29.34
N SER A 332 9.58 10.46 -30.32
CA SER A 332 10.22 9.35 -31.04
C SER A 332 11.27 9.83 -32.05
N GLY A 333 11.32 11.13 -32.35
CA GLY A 333 12.29 11.74 -33.26
C GLY A 333 12.15 11.31 -34.73
N ARG A 334 11.08 10.58 -35.07
CA ARG A 334 10.79 10.04 -36.41
C ARG A 334 9.36 10.41 -36.79
N LEU A 335 9.12 10.73 -38.06
CA LEU A 335 7.76 10.91 -38.57
C LEU A 335 6.95 9.63 -38.30
N PHE A 336 5.74 9.78 -37.73
CA PHE A 336 4.84 8.68 -37.32
C PHE A 336 5.37 7.76 -36.20
N GLY A 337 6.42 8.17 -35.47
CA GLY A 337 7.04 7.31 -34.45
C GLY A 337 6.07 6.87 -33.34
N GLY A 338 5.26 7.79 -32.80
CA GLY A 338 4.20 7.46 -31.84
C GLY A 338 3.18 6.46 -32.37
N LEU A 339 2.68 6.65 -33.60
CA LEU A 339 1.70 5.75 -34.22
C LEU A 339 2.25 4.32 -34.39
N ILE A 340 3.50 4.18 -34.84
CA ILE A 340 4.13 2.87 -35.04
C ILE A 340 4.31 2.14 -33.70
N LYS A 341 4.68 2.87 -32.63
CA LYS A 341 4.79 2.30 -31.28
C LYS A 341 3.44 1.83 -30.75
N ASP A 342 2.38 2.61 -30.95
CA ASP A 342 1.02 2.27 -30.52
C ASP A 342 0.49 1.04 -31.26
N VAL A 343 0.67 0.97 -32.58
CA VAL A 343 0.28 -0.18 -33.40
C VAL A 343 1.01 -1.45 -32.95
N THR A 344 2.34 -1.37 -32.80
CA THR A 344 3.17 -2.53 -32.43
C THR A 344 2.83 -3.08 -31.05
N ARG A 345 2.41 -2.22 -30.12
CA ARG A 345 2.05 -2.61 -28.75
C ARG A 345 0.64 -3.20 -28.66
N ARG A 346 -0.35 -2.59 -29.32
CA ARG A 346 -1.77 -2.90 -29.10
C ARG A 346 -2.32 -4.00 -30.03
N TYR A 347 -1.89 -4.07 -31.28
CA TYR A 347 -2.42 -5.05 -32.24
C TYR A 347 -2.25 -6.53 -31.85
N PRO A 348 -1.14 -6.97 -31.21
CA PRO A 348 -0.99 -8.36 -30.80
C PRO A 348 -2.03 -8.84 -29.79
N GLN A 349 -2.61 -7.94 -28.99
CA GLN A 349 -3.61 -8.24 -27.96
C GLN A 349 -5.05 -8.20 -28.51
N TYR A 350 -5.26 -7.70 -29.73
CA TYR A 350 -6.59 -7.53 -30.30
C TYR A 350 -7.31 -8.86 -30.56
N LEU A 351 -6.56 -9.94 -30.85
CA LEU A 351 -7.12 -11.27 -31.06
C LEU A 351 -7.67 -11.89 -29.77
N SER A 352 -7.02 -11.65 -28.62
CA SER A 352 -7.56 -12.09 -27.32
C SER A 352 -8.80 -11.28 -26.94
N ASP A 353 -8.83 -9.99 -27.23
CA ASP A 353 -10.00 -9.12 -26.93
C ASP A 353 -11.27 -9.60 -27.68
N LEU A 354 -11.13 -10.08 -28.93
CA LEU A 354 -12.24 -10.67 -29.68
C LEU A 354 -12.68 -12.04 -29.14
N GLN A 355 -11.75 -12.83 -28.63
CA GLN A 355 -12.05 -14.14 -28.06
C GLN A 355 -12.77 -14.02 -26.71
N ASP A 356 -12.36 -13.05 -25.88
CA ASP A 356 -12.97 -12.77 -24.57
C ASP A 356 -14.38 -12.16 -24.69
N ALA A 357 -14.68 -11.47 -25.79
CA ALA A 357 -15.98 -10.87 -26.06
C ALA A 357 -17.12 -11.90 -26.26
N LEU A 358 -16.81 -13.18 -26.43
CA LEU A 358 -17.79 -14.27 -26.58
C LEU A 358 -18.43 -14.73 -25.26
N ASN A 359 -18.18 -14.02 -24.15
CA ASN A 359 -18.82 -14.28 -22.87
C ASN A 359 -20.33 -13.86 -22.88
N PRO A 360 -21.26 -14.67 -22.33
CA PRO A 360 -22.69 -14.33 -22.24
C PRO A 360 -23.00 -12.98 -21.57
N GLN A 361 -22.15 -12.49 -20.66
CA GLN A 361 -22.31 -11.16 -20.06
C GLN A 361 -22.00 -10.03 -21.06
N CYS A 362 -21.07 -10.25 -21.99
CA CYS A 362 -20.73 -9.28 -23.05
C CYS A 362 -21.81 -9.21 -24.13
N MET A 363 -22.53 -10.31 -24.37
CA MET A 363 -23.65 -10.35 -25.32
C MET A 363 -24.75 -9.33 -24.96
N ALA A 364 -25.05 -9.17 -23.67
CA ALA A 364 -26.03 -8.19 -23.20
C ALA A 364 -25.58 -6.74 -23.48
N ALA A 365 -24.29 -6.45 -23.31
CA ALA A 365 -23.71 -5.13 -23.61
C ALA A 365 -23.74 -4.82 -25.11
N ILE A 366 -23.49 -5.80 -25.98
CA ILE A 366 -23.57 -5.64 -27.44
C ILE A 366 -24.99 -5.24 -27.88
N ILE A 367 -26.00 -5.95 -27.35
CA ILE A 367 -27.41 -5.65 -27.66
C ILE A 367 -27.79 -4.25 -27.16
N PHE A 368 -27.36 -3.88 -25.95
CA PHE A 368 -27.61 -2.56 -25.39
C PHE A 368 -26.97 -1.44 -26.23
N ILE A 369 -25.69 -1.60 -26.59
CA ILE A 369 -24.96 -0.61 -27.40
C ILE A 369 -25.57 -0.47 -28.80
N TYR A 370 -26.04 -1.57 -29.40
CA TYR A 370 -26.73 -1.53 -30.69
C TYR A 370 -27.95 -0.61 -30.67
N PHE A 371 -28.86 -0.78 -29.69
CA PHE A 371 -30.03 0.08 -29.58
C PHE A 371 -29.69 1.52 -29.14
N ALA A 372 -28.67 1.68 -28.30
CA ALA A 372 -28.17 2.99 -27.90
C ALA A 372 -27.58 3.80 -29.07
N ALA A 373 -26.93 3.15 -30.04
CA ALA A 373 -26.37 3.81 -31.22
C ALA A 373 -27.40 3.98 -32.35
N LEU A 374 -28.35 3.06 -32.48
CA LEU A 374 -29.37 3.09 -33.54
C LEU A 374 -30.35 4.27 -33.37
N SER A 375 -30.79 4.56 -32.15
CA SER A 375 -31.80 5.60 -31.89
C SER A 375 -31.31 7.02 -32.27
N PRO A 376 -30.11 7.47 -31.88
CA PRO A 376 -29.54 8.73 -32.36
C PRO A 376 -29.32 8.76 -33.87
N ALA A 377 -28.89 7.66 -34.50
CA ALA A 377 -28.68 7.60 -35.94
C ALA A 377 -29.98 7.80 -36.74
N ILE A 378 -31.09 7.20 -36.30
CA ILE A 378 -32.40 7.41 -36.91
C ILE A 378 -32.86 8.85 -36.70
N THR A 379 -32.76 9.36 -35.48
CA THR A 379 -33.23 10.70 -35.12
C THR A 379 -32.49 11.78 -35.89
N PHE A 380 -31.15 11.75 -35.89
CA PHE A 380 -30.35 12.73 -36.61
C PHE A 380 -30.36 12.53 -38.12
N GLY A 381 -30.50 11.30 -38.61
CA GLY A 381 -30.63 11.03 -40.04
C GLY A 381 -31.92 11.59 -40.64
N GLY A 382 -33.01 11.57 -39.87
CA GLY A 382 -34.28 12.20 -40.27
C GLY A 382 -34.17 13.71 -40.36
N LEU A 383 -33.61 14.34 -39.33
CA LEU A 383 -33.37 15.78 -39.31
C LEU A 383 -32.41 16.22 -40.42
N LEU A 384 -31.35 15.46 -40.67
CA LEU A 384 -30.39 15.78 -41.74
C LEU A 384 -31.01 15.63 -43.12
N GLY A 385 -31.90 14.66 -43.31
CA GLY A 385 -32.66 14.48 -44.55
C GLY A 385 -33.57 15.68 -44.85
N GLU A 386 -34.25 16.20 -43.83
CA GLU A 386 -35.08 17.41 -43.97
C GLU A 386 -34.24 18.67 -44.27
N LYS A 387 -33.04 18.77 -43.69
CA LYS A 387 -32.17 19.94 -43.83
C LYS A 387 -31.30 19.95 -45.09
N THR A 388 -31.07 18.79 -45.71
CA THR A 388 -30.20 18.64 -46.90
C THR A 388 -30.97 18.37 -48.18
N ASP A 389 -32.26 18.71 -48.23
CA ASP A 389 -33.18 18.43 -49.36
C ASP A 389 -33.14 16.94 -49.78
N GLY A 390 -33.00 16.02 -48.81
CA GLY A 390 -32.99 14.57 -49.03
C GLY A 390 -31.68 13.97 -49.54
N LEU A 391 -30.59 14.74 -49.61
CA LEU A 391 -29.29 14.24 -50.09
C LEU A 391 -28.60 13.29 -49.10
N ILE A 392 -28.84 13.47 -47.79
CA ILE A 392 -28.36 12.55 -46.74
C ILE A 392 -29.50 12.29 -45.76
N GLY A 393 -30.04 11.07 -45.80
CA GLY A 393 -31.11 10.63 -44.92
C GLY A 393 -30.67 9.59 -43.90
N VAL A 394 -31.68 8.90 -43.36
CA VAL A 394 -31.51 7.88 -42.32
C VAL A 394 -30.70 6.69 -42.81
N SER A 395 -30.95 6.22 -44.04
CA SER A 395 -30.23 5.08 -44.63
C SER A 395 -28.75 5.35 -44.79
N GLU A 396 -28.39 6.51 -45.32
CA GLU A 396 -27.01 6.91 -45.59
C GLU A 396 -26.26 7.10 -44.27
N LEU A 397 -26.91 7.69 -43.26
CA LEU A 397 -26.29 7.92 -41.96
C LEU A 397 -26.05 6.61 -41.18
N ILE A 398 -26.97 5.65 -41.23
CA ILE A 398 -26.77 4.34 -40.59
C ILE A 398 -25.61 3.58 -41.24
N VAL A 399 -25.57 3.54 -42.57
CA VAL A 399 -24.50 2.86 -43.30
C VAL A 399 -23.15 3.56 -43.07
N ALA A 400 -23.11 4.89 -43.11
CA ALA A 400 -21.89 5.64 -42.84
C ALA A 400 -21.37 5.44 -41.41
N THR A 401 -22.25 5.50 -40.40
CA THR A 401 -21.88 5.36 -38.98
C THR A 401 -21.40 3.93 -38.67
N SER A 402 -22.03 2.92 -39.26
CA SER A 402 -21.61 1.51 -39.10
C SER A 402 -20.25 1.24 -39.75
N LEU A 403 -20.02 1.72 -40.98
CA LEU A 403 -18.73 1.58 -41.65
C LEU A 403 -17.62 2.30 -40.89
N GLN A 404 -17.89 3.53 -40.43
CA GLN A 404 -16.95 4.29 -39.62
C GLN A 404 -16.64 3.60 -38.29
N GLY A 405 -17.65 3.03 -37.62
CA GLY A 405 -17.48 2.26 -36.39
C GLY A 405 -16.58 1.03 -36.56
N ILE A 406 -16.75 0.29 -37.67
CA ILE A 406 -15.92 -0.87 -38.00
C ILE A 406 -14.47 -0.43 -38.25
N VAL A 407 -14.28 0.57 -39.13
CA VAL A 407 -12.94 1.07 -39.49
C VAL A 407 -12.23 1.60 -38.25
N PHE A 408 -12.91 2.38 -37.42
CA PHE A 408 -12.32 2.94 -36.21
C PHE A 408 -11.98 1.88 -35.17
N SER A 409 -12.86 0.88 -34.96
CA SER A 409 -12.61 -0.19 -33.98
C SER A 409 -11.39 -1.03 -34.36
N VAL A 410 -11.23 -1.31 -35.67
CA VAL A 410 -10.10 -2.08 -36.20
C VAL A 410 -8.80 -1.29 -36.19
N LEU A 411 -8.84 0.02 -36.48
CA LEU A 411 -7.65 0.86 -36.54
C LEU A 411 -7.19 1.39 -35.17
N SER A 412 -8.14 1.63 -34.25
CA SER A 412 -7.85 2.17 -32.92
C SER A 412 -7.63 1.08 -31.87
N ALA A 413 -7.88 -0.19 -32.24
CA ALA A 413 -7.83 -1.36 -31.35
C ALA A 413 -8.56 -1.13 -30.01
N GLN A 414 -9.70 -0.41 -30.08
CA GLN A 414 -10.57 -0.04 -28.97
C GLN A 414 -12.04 -0.33 -29.36
N PRO A 415 -12.55 -1.53 -29.09
CA PRO A 415 -13.86 -1.97 -29.58
C PRO A 415 -15.06 -1.39 -28.82
N LEU A 416 -14.84 -0.69 -27.70
CA LEU A 416 -15.90 -0.17 -26.81
C LEU A 416 -16.26 1.31 -27.06
N LEU A 417 -15.65 1.97 -28.05
CA LEU A 417 -15.90 3.38 -28.31
C LEU A 417 -17.17 3.56 -29.16
N ILE A 418 -18.18 4.22 -28.61
CA ILE A 418 -19.43 4.53 -29.31
C ILE A 418 -19.22 5.77 -30.16
N ILE A 419 -19.19 5.60 -31.48
CA ILE A 419 -19.14 6.69 -32.45
C ILE A 419 -20.58 7.03 -32.85
N GLY A 420 -20.94 8.30 -32.70
CA GLY A 420 -22.28 8.77 -33.02
C GLY A 420 -22.29 10.16 -33.62
N PHE A 421 -23.29 10.40 -34.45
CA PHE A 421 -23.60 11.74 -34.92
C PHE A 421 -24.15 12.59 -33.76
N SER A 422 -23.75 13.85 -33.68
CA SER A 422 -24.09 14.74 -32.56
C SER A 422 -24.75 16.03 -33.04
N GLY A 423 -25.48 16.70 -32.14
CA GLY A 423 -26.16 17.96 -32.45
C GLY A 423 -25.26 19.04 -33.05
N PRO A 424 -24.03 19.29 -32.54
CA PRO A 424 -23.12 20.26 -33.14
C PRO A 424 -22.70 19.92 -34.59
N LEU A 425 -22.52 18.64 -34.91
CA LEU A 425 -22.24 18.20 -36.28
C LEU A 425 -23.43 18.45 -37.20
N LEU A 426 -24.66 18.27 -36.70
CA LEU A 426 -25.88 18.59 -37.44
C LEU A 426 -25.92 20.07 -37.82
N VAL A 427 -25.70 20.96 -36.84
CA VAL A 427 -25.72 22.41 -37.06
C VAL A 427 -24.64 22.84 -38.04
N PHE A 428 -23.44 22.25 -37.95
CA PHE A 428 -22.36 22.49 -38.90
C PHE A 428 -22.74 22.06 -40.33
N GLU A 429 -23.30 20.86 -40.48
CA GLU A 429 -23.74 20.34 -41.79
C GLU A 429 -24.87 21.16 -42.41
N GLU A 430 -25.83 21.62 -41.59
CA GLU A 430 -26.90 22.53 -42.03
C GLU A 430 -26.31 23.85 -42.55
N ALA A 431 -25.42 24.48 -41.80
CA ALA A 431 -24.77 25.72 -42.20
C ALA A 431 -23.91 25.53 -43.47
N PHE A 432 -23.21 24.40 -43.59
CA PHE A 432 -22.41 24.07 -44.76
C PHE A 432 -23.27 23.83 -46.01
N TYR A 433 -24.41 23.16 -45.84
CA TYR A 433 -25.38 22.96 -46.92
C TYR A 433 -25.92 24.30 -47.45
N THR A 434 -26.33 25.20 -46.55
CA THR A 434 -26.78 26.56 -46.94
C THR A 434 -25.68 27.33 -47.67
N PHE A 435 -24.45 27.29 -47.16
CA PHE A 435 -23.30 27.93 -47.81
C PHE A 435 -23.05 27.41 -49.24
N CYS A 436 -23.11 26.10 -49.44
CA CYS A 436 -22.97 25.49 -50.76
C CYS A 436 -24.08 25.92 -51.72
N LYS A 437 -25.32 25.99 -51.24
CA LYS A 437 -26.49 26.45 -52.01
C LYS A 437 -26.35 27.92 -52.44
N ASP A 438 -25.91 28.79 -51.54
CA ASP A 438 -25.74 30.22 -51.80
C ASP A 438 -24.59 30.52 -52.80
N ASN A 439 -23.55 29.68 -52.82
CA ASN A 439 -22.39 29.84 -53.69
C ASN A 439 -22.46 28.99 -54.97
N GLY A 440 -23.54 28.24 -55.19
CA GLY A 440 -23.69 27.35 -56.34
C GLY A 440 -22.70 26.17 -56.37
N ILE A 441 -22.19 25.76 -55.21
CA ILE A 441 -21.26 24.64 -55.06
C ILE A 441 -22.08 23.38 -54.78
N GLU A 442 -21.75 22.28 -55.45
CA GLU A 442 -22.39 20.99 -55.18
C GLU A 442 -22.00 20.48 -53.78
N TYR A 443 -23.00 20.28 -52.93
CA TYR A 443 -22.83 19.88 -51.53
C TYR A 443 -21.99 18.62 -51.34
N LEU A 444 -22.24 17.56 -52.12
CA LEU A 444 -21.46 16.31 -52.03
C LEU A 444 -19.99 16.52 -52.39
N THR A 445 -19.73 17.28 -53.46
CA THR A 445 -18.37 17.60 -53.90
C THR A 445 -17.64 18.45 -52.86
N GLY A 446 -18.31 19.44 -52.25
CA GLY A 446 -17.77 20.21 -51.14
C GLY A 446 -17.44 19.35 -49.91
N ARG A 447 -18.29 18.38 -49.58
CA ARG A 447 -18.10 17.47 -48.45
C ARG A 447 -16.88 16.55 -48.65
N VAL A 448 -16.65 16.06 -49.87
CA VAL A 448 -15.45 15.28 -50.22
C VAL A 448 -14.19 16.11 -50.04
N TRP A 449 -14.21 17.38 -50.47
CA TRP A 449 -13.08 18.30 -50.28
C TRP A 449 -12.77 18.57 -48.81
N ILE A 450 -13.79 18.79 -47.98
CA ILE A 450 -13.61 18.90 -46.53
C ILE A 450 -13.00 17.62 -45.96
N GLY A 451 -13.49 16.46 -46.38
CA GLY A 451 -12.92 15.16 -45.98
C GLY A 451 -11.44 15.02 -46.34
N PHE A 452 -11.04 15.43 -47.54
CA PHE A 452 -9.65 15.40 -47.97
C PHE A 452 -8.75 16.29 -47.09
N TRP A 453 -9.19 17.52 -46.81
CA TRP A 453 -8.46 18.43 -45.93
C TRP A 453 -8.38 17.93 -44.50
N LEU A 454 -9.44 17.33 -43.98
CA LEU A 454 -9.44 16.72 -42.65
C LEU A 454 -8.43 15.57 -42.57
N VAL A 455 -8.41 14.68 -43.55
CA VAL A 455 -7.41 13.59 -43.61
C VAL A 455 -6.00 14.16 -43.68
N LEU A 456 -5.75 15.17 -44.51
CA LEU A 456 -4.44 15.80 -44.61
C LEU A 456 -3.99 16.41 -43.28
N ILE A 457 -4.87 17.17 -42.61
CA ILE A 457 -4.58 17.81 -41.31
C ILE A 457 -4.31 16.75 -40.23
N VAL A 458 -5.11 15.68 -40.19
CA VAL A 458 -4.93 14.57 -39.24
C VAL A 458 -3.60 13.86 -39.50
N VAL A 459 -3.29 13.52 -40.75
CA VAL A 459 -2.02 12.87 -41.12
C VAL A 459 -0.83 13.74 -40.75
N LEU A 460 -0.89 15.05 -40.99
CA LEU A 460 0.16 15.98 -40.57
C LEU A 460 0.27 16.04 -39.04
N THR A 461 -0.85 16.12 -38.33
CA THR A 461 -0.86 16.19 -36.86
C THR A 461 -0.26 14.92 -36.24
N VAL A 462 -0.58 13.75 -36.79
CA VAL A 462 -0.01 12.46 -36.36
C VAL A 462 1.47 12.36 -36.74
N ALA A 463 1.85 12.84 -37.93
CA ALA A 463 3.25 12.87 -38.37
C ALA A 463 4.13 13.72 -37.46
N PHE A 464 3.59 14.81 -36.89
CA PHE A 464 4.28 15.72 -35.98
C PHE A 464 4.08 15.41 -34.49
N GLU A 465 3.46 14.27 -34.12
CA GLU A 465 3.20 13.90 -32.72
C GLU A 465 2.44 15.01 -31.94
N GLY A 466 1.37 15.56 -32.54
CA GLY A 466 0.64 16.74 -32.01
C GLY A 466 0.02 16.60 -30.61
N SER A 467 -0.08 15.39 -30.06
CA SER A 467 -0.45 15.12 -28.67
C SER A 467 0.52 15.76 -27.66
N GLU A 468 1.76 16.03 -28.06
CA GLU A 468 2.77 16.71 -27.24
C GLU A 468 2.49 18.21 -27.07
N PHE A 469 1.87 18.88 -28.05
CA PHE A 469 1.58 20.32 -28.00
C PHE A 469 0.66 20.70 -26.83
N ARG A 470 -0.29 19.81 -26.50
CA ARG A 470 -1.22 19.99 -25.38
C ARG A 470 -0.56 19.76 -24.01
N SER A 471 0.42 18.85 -23.94
CA SER A 471 1.17 18.56 -22.71
C SER A 471 2.17 19.67 -22.36
N GLY A 472 2.86 20.21 -23.38
CA GLY A 472 3.76 21.36 -23.21
C GLY A 472 3.05 22.63 -22.70
N TYR A 473 1.81 22.87 -23.16
CA TYR A 473 1.01 24.03 -22.74
C TYR A 473 0.56 23.94 -21.28
N ASN A 474 0.12 22.77 -20.82
CA ASN A 474 -0.25 22.54 -19.42
C ASN A 474 0.96 22.59 -18.47
N SER A 475 2.14 22.11 -18.91
CA SER A 475 3.37 22.18 -18.13
C SER A 475 3.94 23.61 -18.01
N ALA A 476 3.61 24.50 -18.95
CA ALA A 476 3.96 25.91 -18.88
C ALA A 476 3.06 26.68 -17.89
N ILE A 477 1.75 26.45 -17.93
CA ILE A 477 0.78 27.10 -17.02
C ILE A 477 1.00 26.68 -15.55
N GLY A 478 1.33 25.42 -15.30
CA GLY A 478 1.64 24.94 -13.94
C GLY A 478 2.94 25.51 -13.35
N ARG A 479 3.87 26.00 -14.19
CA ARG A 479 5.12 26.61 -13.75
C ARG A 479 4.99 28.08 -13.39
N ASP A 480 4.04 28.79 -13.99
CA ASP A 480 3.80 30.21 -13.70
C ASP A 480 2.90 30.44 -12.47
N SER A 481 2.19 29.42 -11.97
CA SER A 481 1.44 29.53 -10.71
C SER A 481 2.30 29.32 -9.45
N ASN A 482 3.57 28.95 -9.61
CA ASN A 482 4.50 28.63 -8.51
C ASN A 482 5.71 29.60 -8.47
N ARG A 483 5.56 30.79 -9.06
CA ARG A 483 6.58 31.83 -9.05
C ARG A 483 6.08 33.13 -8.44
#